data_AF-A0A811GE99-F1
#
_entry.id   AF-A0A811GE99-F1
#
_cell.length_a   1.000
_cell.length_b   1.000
_cell.length_c   1.000
_cell.angle_alpha   90.00
_cell.angle_beta   90.00
_cell.angle_gamma   90.00
#
_symmetry.space_group_name_H-M   'P 1'
#
loop_
_entity.id
_entity.type
_entity.pdbx_description
1 polymer ?
#
loop_
_entity_poly.entity_id
_entity_poly.type
_entity_poly.pdbx_seq_one_letter_code
_entity_poly.pdbx_strand_id
1 'polypeptide(L)'
;MEYVSEQKADTSLMFMCTPTDVYAVPKEVVAASYEKFLSRSKAQQLLSKGISTVTAERFFKKNIHSLIASDNGQEYGIADCLVVEQGPNYALAKRIQQWRATLARHHGQRVSINIAPSTTTHSVTKNPLLKAAFNGASLFDVESFSPETTNALMAALWIYDLRHPESVANPETHLDHPLELMMKGANHGGLWRVAYLARTALPFAALYGFANEKLPIKQMLGKFKK
;
A
#
# COMPACT_ATOMS: atom_id res chain seq x y z
N MET A 1 2.10 -26.71 4.01
CA MET A 1 0.86 -26.12 4.57
C MET A 1 -0.30 -27.06 4.34
N GLU A 2 -0.45 -27.60 3.13
CA GLU A 2 -1.48 -28.60 2.79
C GLU A 2 -1.46 -29.80 3.75
N TYR A 3 -0.32 -30.50 3.87
CA TYR A 3 -0.18 -31.61 4.84
C TYR A 3 -0.60 -31.24 6.28
N VAL A 4 -0.22 -30.05 6.78
CA VAL A 4 -0.60 -29.62 8.14
C VAL A 4 -2.10 -29.32 8.22
N SER A 5 -2.67 -28.74 7.17
CA SER A 5 -4.09 -28.38 7.12
C SER A 5 -4.98 -29.62 6.96
N GLU A 6 -4.52 -30.63 6.23
CA GLU A 6 -5.17 -31.94 6.13
C GLU A 6 -5.18 -32.67 7.48
N GLN A 7 -4.05 -32.64 8.21
CA GLN A 7 -3.94 -33.29 9.52
C GLN A 7 -4.62 -32.50 10.65
N LYS A 8 -4.87 -31.20 10.45
CA LYS A 8 -5.55 -30.30 11.39
C LYS A 8 -6.50 -29.36 10.64
N ALA A 9 -7.69 -29.87 10.35
CA ALA A 9 -8.74 -29.15 9.63
C ALA A 9 -9.22 -27.88 10.35
N ASP A 10 -8.93 -27.74 11.65
CA ASP A 10 -9.21 -26.54 12.46
C ASP A 10 -8.14 -25.44 12.35
N THR A 11 -7.09 -25.64 11.54
CA THR A 11 -6.05 -24.63 11.35
C THR A 11 -6.52 -23.46 10.47
N SER A 12 -6.15 -22.25 10.89
CA SER A 12 -6.29 -21.04 10.08
C SER A 12 -4.92 -20.60 9.56
N LEU A 13 -4.89 -19.96 8.40
CA LEU A 13 -3.68 -19.35 7.83
C LEU A 13 -3.62 -17.86 8.14
N MET A 14 -2.40 -17.34 8.31
CA MET A 14 -2.15 -15.93 8.52
C MET A 14 -1.05 -15.45 7.57
N PHE A 15 -1.32 -14.35 6.86
CA PHE A 15 -0.37 -13.69 5.99
C PHE A 15 -0.39 -12.17 6.25
N MET A 16 0.80 -11.55 6.17
CA MET A 16 0.93 -10.10 6.13
C MET A 16 1.41 -9.67 4.74
N CYS A 17 0.52 -8.97 4.04
CA CYS A 17 0.81 -8.40 2.75
C CYS A 17 1.61 -7.09 2.88
N THR A 18 2.49 -6.85 1.92
CA THR A 18 3.21 -5.58 1.80
C THR A 18 2.29 -4.52 1.19
N PRO A 19 2.37 -3.24 1.57
CA PRO A 19 1.61 -2.20 0.87
C PRO A 19 2.22 -1.89 -0.51
N THR A 20 3.45 -2.34 -0.77
CA THR A 20 4.23 -2.07 -1.99
C THR A 20 4.11 -3.18 -3.05
N ASP A 21 2.89 -3.60 -3.34
CA ASP A 21 2.57 -4.57 -4.41
C ASP A 21 1.48 -3.98 -5.32
N VAL A 22 1.08 -4.71 -6.36
CA VAL A 22 -0.06 -4.34 -7.20
C VAL A 22 -1.34 -4.98 -6.66
N TYR A 23 -2.35 -4.16 -6.39
CA TYR A 23 -3.63 -4.62 -5.83
C TYR A 23 -4.81 -4.24 -6.72
N ALA A 24 -5.78 -5.14 -6.83
CA ALA A 24 -7.13 -4.72 -7.18
C ALA A 24 -7.67 -3.90 -6.02
N VAL A 25 -8.32 -2.78 -6.32
CA VAL A 25 -8.88 -1.87 -5.30
C VAL A 25 -10.32 -1.52 -5.67
N PRO A 26 -11.17 -1.25 -4.69
CA PRO A 26 -12.56 -0.90 -4.98
C PRO A 26 -12.65 0.52 -5.57
N LYS A 27 -13.73 0.78 -6.32
CA LYS A 27 -13.92 1.99 -7.16
C LYS A 27 -13.73 3.30 -6.40
N GLU A 28 -14.11 3.35 -5.13
CA GLU A 28 -13.96 4.51 -4.26
C GLU A 28 -12.48 4.88 -4.00
N VAL A 29 -11.56 3.91 -4.04
CA VAL A 29 -10.13 4.17 -3.91
C VAL A 29 -9.62 4.91 -5.14
N VAL A 30 -10.08 4.52 -6.32
CA VAL A 30 -9.76 5.22 -7.59
C VAL A 30 -10.35 6.62 -7.59
N ALA A 31 -11.61 6.77 -7.19
CA ALA A 31 -12.27 8.07 -7.09
C ALA A 31 -11.51 9.00 -6.14
N ALA A 32 -11.15 8.52 -4.94
CA ALA A 32 -10.39 9.29 -3.97
C ALA A 32 -9.00 9.70 -4.51
N SER A 33 -8.29 8.80 -5.20
CA SER A 33 -7.01 9.12 -5.84
C SER A 33 -7.16 10.18 -6.94
N TYR A 34 -8.24 10.10 -7.72
CA TYR A 34 -8.54 11.06 -8.78
C TYR A 34 -8.92 12.44 -8.24
N GLU A 35 -9.80 12.50 -7.24
CA GLU A 35 -10.14 13.73 -6.54
C GLU A 35 -8.91 14.40 -5.94
N LYS A 36 -8.04 13.62 -5.29
CA LYS A 36 -6.77 14.10 -4.74
C LYS A 36 -5.84 14.64 -5.84
N PHE A 37 -5.84 14.04 -7.02
CA PHE A 37 -5.08 14.56 -8.16
C PHE A 37 -5.65 15.89 -8.68
N LEU A 38 -6.97 16.09 -8.65
CA LEU A 38 -7.59 17.35 -9.09
C LEU A 38 -7.48 18.47 -8.05
N SER A 39 -7.57 18.15 -6.76
CA SER A 39 -7.60 19.13 -5.66
C SER A 39 -6.24 19.73 -5.29
N ARG A 40 -5.15 19.30 -5.94
CA ARG A 40 -3.81 19.90 -5.78
C ARG A 40 -3.83 21.39 -6.10
N SER A 41 -3.12 22.18 -5.31
CA SER A 41 -3.00 23.62 -5.56
C SER A 41 -2.33 23.91 -6.91
N LYS A 42 -2.64 25.06 -7.53
CA LYS A 42 -2.00 25.48 -8.80
C LYS A 42 -0.47 25.47 -8.72
N ALA A 43 0.09 25.86 -7.58
CA ALA A 43 1.53 25.82 -7.34
C ALA A 43 2.08 24.38 -7.37
N GLN A 44 1.40 23.43 -6.71
CA GLN A 44 1.78 22.01 -6.75
C GLN A 44 1.66 21.41 -8.16
N GLN A 45 0.62 21.78 -8.91
CA GLN A 45 0.44 21.35 -10.29
C GLN A 45 1.57 21.87 -11.20
N LEU A 46 1.93 23.15 -11.07
CA LEU A 46 3.04 23.74 -11.82
C LEU A 46 4.38 23.10 -11.45
N LEU A 47 4.66 22.90 -10.16
CA LEU A 47 5.89 22.27 -9.69
C LEU A 47 6.01 20.83 -10.18
N SER A 48 4.97 20.01 -9.97
CA SER A 48 4.98 18.61 -10.41
C SER A 48 5.10 18.48 -11.92
N LYS A 49 4.42 19.33 -12.70
CA LYS A 49 4.55 19.39 -14.15
C LYS A 49 5.97 19.77 -14.57
N GLY A 50 6.56 20.81 -13.97
CA GLY A 50 7.92 21.23 -14.24
C GLY A 50 8.95 20.13 -13.96
N ILE A 51 8.88 19.48 -12.80
CA ILE A 51 9.77 18.36 -12.46
C ILE A 51 9.55 17.18 -13.40
N SER A 52 8.29 16.84 -13.71
CA SER A 52 7.98 15.77 -14.66
C SER A 52 8.60 16.04 -16.02
N THR A 53 8.47 17.25 -16.57
CA THR A 53 9.07 17.64 -17.86
C THR A 53 10.59 17.59 -17.83
N VAL A 54 11.24 18.16 -16.81
CA VAL A 54 12.71 18.17 -16.69
C VAL A 54 13.27 16.75 -16.51
N THR A 55 12.49 15.85 -15.92
CA THR A 55 12.89 14.44 -15.73
C THR A 55 12.46 13.52 -16.86
N ALA A 56 12.03 14.04 -18.01
CA ALA A 56 11.51 13.25 -19.13
C ALA A 56 10.41 12.27 -18.69
N GLU A 57 9.46 12.79 -17.91
CA GLU A 57 8.31 12.09 -17.33
C GLU A 57 8.66 10.96 -16.36
N ARG A 58 9.88 10.91 -15.82
CA ARG A 58 10.25 9.89 -14.81
C ARG A 58 9.55 10.09 -13.47
N PHE A 59 9.25 11.33 -13.10
CA PHE A 59 8.54 11.66 -11.85
C PHE A 59 7.11 12.17 -12.06
N PHE A 60 6.29 11.98 -11.02
CA PHE A 60 4.92 12.50 -10.91
C PHE A 60 3.98 12.07 -12.04
N LYS A 61 4.12 10.83 -12.54
CA LYS A 61 3.13 10.27 -13.45
C LYS A 61 1.78 10.18 -12.75
N LYS A 62 0.71 10.45 -13.49
CA LYS A 62 -0.67 10.29 -13.01
C LYS A 62 -0.88 8.83 -12.58
N ASN A 63 -1.58 8.61 -11.46
CA ASN A 63 -1.95 7.27 -11.04
C ASN A 63 -2.94 6.63 -12.03
N ILE A 64 -3.06 5.30 -12.00
CA ILE A 64 -4.03 4.57 -12.82
C ILE A 64 -5.42 4.89 -12.29
N HIS A 65 -6.22 5.57 -13.10
CA HIS A 65 -7.60 5.96 -12.76
C HIS A 65 -8.66 5.27 -13.62
N SER A 66 -8.27 4.26 -14.38
CA SER A 66 -9.18 3.41 -15.13
C SER A 66 -9.86 2.41 -14.20
N LEU A 67 -11.15 2.19 -14.44
CA LEU A 67 -11.91 1.09 -13.87
C LEU A 67 -11.97 -0.07 -14.86
N ILE A 68 -12.03 -1.28 -14.33
CA ILE A 68 -12.14 -2.53 -15.07
C ILE A 68 -13.47 -3.16 -14.65
N ALA A 69 -14.38 -3.34 -15.61
CA ALA A 69 -15.62 -4.07 -15.38
C ALA A 69 -15.30 -5.56 -15.19
N SER A 70 -15.89 -6.16 -14.16
CA SER A 70 -15.82 -7.59 -13.88
C SER A 70 -17.15 -8.26 -14.27
N ASP A 71 -17.09 -9.58 -14.51
CA ASP A 71 -18.25 -10.43 -14.81
C ASP A 71 -19.30 -10.52 -13.69
N ASN A 72 -18.95 -10.12 -12.46
CA ASN A 72 -19.87 -9.97 -11.33
C ASN A 72 -20.70 -8.68 -11.36
N GLY A 73 -20.59 -7.87 -12.41
CA GLY A 73 -21.32 -6.61 -12.57
C GLY A 73 -20.71 -5.42 -11.81
N GLN A 74 -19.59 -5.62 -11.11
CA GLN A 74 -18.87 -4.58 -10.37
C GLN A 74 -17.72 -4.00 -11.21
N GLU A 75 -17.17 -2.88 -10.74
CA GLU A 75 -16.00 -2.22 -11.32
C GLU A 75 -14.88 -2.11 -10.30
N TYR A 76 -13.67 -2.50 -10.69
CA TYR A 76 -12.49 -2.45 -9.83
C TYR A 76 -11.37 -1.61 -10.46
N GLY A 77 -10.56 -0.99 -9.61
CA GLY A 77 -9.34 -0.29 -10.00
C GLY A 77 -8.08 -1.12 -9.78
N ILE A 78 -6.95 -0.57 -10.21
CA ILE A 78 -5.62 -1.10 -9.91
C ILE A 78 -4.81 -0.05 -9.16
N ALA A 79 -4.33 -0.39 -7.97
CA ALA A 79 -3.29 0.35 -7.28
C ALA A 79 -1.93 -0.28 -7.60
N ASP A 80 -1.15 0.36 -8.49
CA ASP A 80 0.25 -0.01 -8.71
C ASP A 80 1.16 0.70 -7.70
N CYS A 81 1.49 -0.03 -6.64
CA CYS A 81 2.40 0.40 -5.59
C CYS A 81 3.74 -0.34 -5.64
N LEU A 82 4.05 -0.98 -6.76
CA LEU A 82 5.22 -1.84 -6.89
C LEU A 82 6.52 -1.03 -6.86
N VAL A 83 7.43 -1.36 -5.94
CA VAL A 83 8.77 -0.78 -5.84
C VAL A 83 9.75 -1.63 -6.64
N VAL A 84 10.23 -1.12 -7.79
CA VAL A 84 11.10 -1.88 -8.72
C VAL A 84 12.40 -2.32 -8.05
N GLU A 85 12.91 -1.48 -7.16
CA GLU A 85 14.18 -1.66 -6.46
C GLU A 85 14.18 -2.90 -5.54
N GLN A 86 13.00 -3.42 -5.17
CA GLN A 86 12.89 -4.69 -4.42
C GLN A 86 13.18 -5.91 -5.31
N GLY A 87 13.14 -5.75 -6.63
CA GLY A 87 13.46 -6.79 -7.61
C GLY A 87 12.33 -7.80 -7.85
N PRO A 88 12.43 -8.57 -8.95
CA PRO A 88 11.37 -9.47 -9.39
C PRO A 88 11.14 -10.64 -8.43
N ASN A 89 12.18 -11.14 -7.76
CA ASN A 89 12.06 -12.24 -6.81
C ASN A 89 11.21 -11.87 -5.60
N TYR A 90 11.39 -10.64 -5.08
CA TYR A 90 10.57 -10.15 -3.98
C TYR A 90 9.11 -9.97 -4.41
N ALA A 91 8.89 -9.35 -5.58
CA ALA A 91 7.56 -9.18 -6.15
C ALA A 91 6.83 -10.52 -6.33
N LEU A 92 7.51 -11.52 -6.88
CA LEU A 92 6.98 -12.87 -7.04
C LEU A 92 6.65 -13.52 -5.69
N ALA A 93 7.56 -13.42 -4.71
CA ALA A 93 7.34 -13.99 -3.37
C ALA A 93 6.07 -13.40 -2.71
N LYS A 94 5.86 -12.08 -2.83
CA LYS A 94 4.65 -11.41 -2.31
C LYS A 94 3.39 -11.78 -3.08
N ARG A 95 3.48 -11.95 -4.40
CA ARG A 95 2.36 -12.42 -5.21
C ARG A 95 1.94 -13.86 -4.86
N ILE A 96 2.91 -14.74 -4.63
CA ILE A 96 2.65 -16.13 -4.21
C ILE A 96 1.90 -16.16 -2.86
N GLN A 97 2.22 -15.26 -1.92
CA GLN A 97 1.48 -15.17 -0.66
C GLN A 97 -0.02 -14.86 -0.88
N GLN A 98 -0.34 -13.89 -1.73
CA GLN A 98 -1.73 -13.54 -2.09
C GLN A 98 -2.45 -14.71 -2.78
N TRP A 99 -1.77 -15.37 -3.72
CA TRP A 99 -2.35 -16.51 -4.43
C TRP A 99 -2.66 -17.68 -3.48
N ARG A 100 -1.71 -18.03 -2.61
CA ARG A 100 -1.91 -19.11 -1.62
C ARG A 100 -3.05 -18.81 -0.65
N ALA A 101 -3.19 -17.56 -0.22
CA ALA A 101 -4.29 -17.15 0.63
C ALA A 101 -5.65 -17.29 -0.06
N THR A 102 -5.73 -16.81 -1.31
CA THR A 102 -6.94 -16.92 -2.14
C THR A 102 -7.33 -18.38 -2.37
N LEU A 103 -6.36 -19.22 -2.73
CA LEU A 103 -6.57 -20.64 -2.99
C LEU A 103 -7.00 -21.41 -1.73
N ALA A 104 -6.31 -21.20 -0.60
CA ALA A 104 -6.66 -21.87 0.65
C ALA A 104 -8.06 -21.49 1.13
N ARG A 105 -8.43 -20.21 0.99
CA ARG A 105 -9.78 -19.76 1.32
C ARG A 105 -10.83 -20.35 0.39
N HIS A 106 -10.55 -20.42 -0.91
CA HIS A 106 -11.43 -21.07 -1.89
C HIS A 106 -11.70 -22.54 -1.53
N HIS A 107 -10.71 -23.23 -0.95
CA HIS A 107 -10.86 -24.59 -0.42
C HIS A 107 -11.50 -24.69 0.96
N GLY A 108 -12.12 -23.61 1.46
CA GLY A 108 -12.86 -23.64 2.72
C GLY A 108 -12.00 -23.44 3.97
N GLN A 109 -10.74 -23.02 3.84
CA GLN A 109 -9.91 -22.69 5.01
C GLN A 109 -10.13 -21.25 5.45
N ARG A 110 -10.09 -20.98 6.76
CA ARG A 110 -10.05 -19.60 7.28
C ARG A 110 -8.68 -18.98 7.06
N VAL A 111 -8.64 -17.81 6.42
CA VAL A 111 -7.40 -17.14 6.04
C VAL A 111 -7.45 -15.67 6.43
N SER A 112 -6.67 -15.29 7.44
CA SER A 112 -6.42 -13.88 7.76
C SER A 112 -5.27 -13.36 6.89
N ILE A 113 -5.57 -12.45 5.97
CA ILE A 113 -4.59 -11.83 5.10
C ILE A 113 -4.85 -10.33 5.06
N ASN A 114 -3.97 -9.58 5.71
CA ASN A 114 -4.13 -8.14 5.84
C ASN A 114 -2.92 -7.42 5.23
N ILE A 115 -3.18 -6.29 4.58
CA ILE A 115 -2.13 -5.41 4.08
C ILE A 115 -1.65 -4.56 5.24
N ALA A 116 -0.39 -4.76 5.62
CA ALA A 116 0.25 -3.98 6.66
C ALA A 116 0.72 -2.63 6.09
N PRO A 117 0.71 -1.56 6.88
CA PRO A 117 1.25 -0.29 6.44
C PRO A 117 2.78 -0.32 6.39
N SER A 118 3.37 0.71 5.80
CA SER A 118 4.82 0.93 5.93
C SER A 118 5.16 1.24 7.39
N THR A 119 6.12 0.52 7.96
CA THR A 119 6.51 0.63 9.38
C THR A 119 7.96 1.06 9.54
N THR A 120 8.22 2.02 10.43
CA THR A 120 9.57 2.55 10.74
C THR A 120 10.38 1.62 11.65
N THR A 121 10.46 0.33 11.30
CA THR A 121 11.25 -0.65 12.05
C THR A 121 12.74 -0.33 11.99
N HIS A 122 13.50 -0.81 12.99
CA HIS A 122 14.95 -0.64 13.02
C HIS A 122 15.64 -1.20 11.76
N SER A 123 15.15 -2.31 11.20
CA SER A 123 15.71 -2.92 9.99
C SER A 123 15.51 -2.07 8.73
N VAL A 124 14.49 -1.21 8.70
CA VAL A 124 14.22 -0.25 7.63
C VAL A 124 14.99 1.05 7.87
N THR A 125 14.91 1.60 9.09
CA THR A 125 15.49 2.92 9.41
C THR A 125 17.00 2.92 9.49
N LYS A 126 17.65 1.76 9.67
CA LYS A 126 19.12 1.62 9.57
C LYS A 126 19.66 1.91 8.17
N ASN A 127 18.85 1.76 7.11
CA ASN A 127 19.24 2.12 5.76
C ASN A 127 18.89 3.60 5.50
N PRO A 128 19.87 4.50 5.30
CA PRO A 128 19.61 5.93 5.16
C PRO A 128 18.64 6.27 4.01
N LEU A 129 18.70 5.53 2.90
CA LEU A 129 17.82 5.76 1.75
C LEU A 129 16.37 5.41 2.08
N LEU A 130 16.15 4.27 2.74
CA LEU A 130 14.80 3.87 3.16
C LEU A 130 14.26 4.80 4.25
N LYS A 131 15.09 5.18 5.23
CA LYS A 131 14.71 6.17 6.25
C LYS A 131 14.27 7.50 5.61
N ALA A 132 15.04 8.00 4.64
CA ALA A 132 14.70 9.21 3.91
C ALA A 132 13.38 9.05 3.12
N ALA A 133 13.16 7.91 2.46
CA ALA A 133 11.92 7.62 1.75
C ALA A 133 10.69 7.66 2.69
N PHE A 134 10.81 7.06 3.87
CA PHE A 134 9.74 7.03 4.87
C PHE A 134 9.46 8.43 5.43
N ASN A 135 10.52 9.20 5.73
CA ASN A 135 10.37 10.59 6.16
C ASN A 135 9.69 11.47 5.10
N GLY A 136 10.03 11.24 3.83
CA GLY A 136 9.45 11.95 2.69
C GLY A 136 8.05 11.50 2.30
N ALA A 137 7.61 10.31 2.72
CA ALA A 137 6.33 9.70 2.32
C ALA A 137 5.13 10.60 2.67
N SER A 138 5.22 11.33 3.78
CA SER A 138 4.22 12.31 4.22
C SER A 138 3.95 13.42 3.20
N LEU A 139 4.90 13.74 2.31
CA LEU A 139 4.72 14.70 1.20
C LEU A 139 3.61 14.28 0.23
N PHE A 140 3.29 12.99 0.20
CA PHE A 140 2.27 12.39 -0.65
C PHE A 140 1.04 11.90 0.13
N ASP A 141 0.94 12.31 1.41
CA ASP A 141 0.01 11.81 2.43
C ASP A 141 0.02 10.28 2.55
N VAL A 142 1.23 9.72 2.54
CA VAL A 142 1.49 8.34 2.90
C VAL A 142 2.07 8.32 4.32
N GLU A 143 1.38 7.62 5.21
CA GLU A 143 1.77 7.50 6.61
C GLU A 143 2.67 6.28 6.81
N SER A 144 3.81 6.51 7.47
CA SER A 144 4.65 5.45 8.00
C SER A 144 4.39 5.30 9.49
N PHE A 145 3.95 4.12 9.90
CA PHE A 145 3.52 3.85 11.27
C PHE A 145 4.70 3.46 12.15
N SER A 146 4.56 3.71 13.46
CA SER A 146 5.49 3.12 14.43
C SER A 146 5.31 1.60 14.49
N PRO A 147 6.35 0.84 14.90
CA PRO A 147 6.23 -0.60 15.13
C PRO A 147 5.11 -0.97 16.10
N GLU A 148 4.95 -0.21 17.18
CA GLU A 148 3.94 -0.44 18.21
C GLU A 148 2.53 -0.30 17.65
N THR A 149 2.28 0.76 16.86
CA THR A 149 0.98 0.97 16.20
C THR A 149 0.71 -0.11 15.17
N THR A 150 1.70 -0.47 14.36
CA THR A 150 1.54 -1.56 13.38
C THR A 150 1.21 -2.87 14.07
N ASN A 151 1.94 -3.23 15.14
CA ASN A 151 1.71 -4.45 15.89
C ASN A 151 0.29 -4.50 16.48
N ALA A 152 -0.14 -3.40 17.12
CA ALA A 152 -1.48 -3.31 17.69
C ALA A 152 -2.58 -3.46 16.62
N LEU A 153 -2.44 -2.74 15.49
CA LEU A 153 -3.42 -2.80 14.40
C LEU A 153 -3.49 -4.18 13.75
N MET A 154 -2.34 -4.78 13.42
CA MET A 154 -2.30 -6.09 12.77
C MET A 154 -2.78 -7.21 13.71
N ALA A 155 -2.48 -7.12 15.01
CA ALA A 155 -3.01 -8.05 16.00
C ALA A 155 -4.54 -7.91 16.14
N ALA A 156 -5.07 -6.69 16.16
CA ALA A 156 -6.50 -6.46 16.24
C ALA A 156 -7.25 -7.00 15.00
N LEU A 157 -6.72 -6.76 13.80
CA LEU A 157 -7.27 -7.32 12.56
C LEU A 157 -7.23 -8.85 12.56
N TRP A 158 -6.14 -9.44 13.06
CA TRP A 158 -6.05 -10.89 13.18
C TRP A 158 -7.07 -11.48 14.16
N ILE A 159 -7.24 -10.86 15.33
CA ILE A 159 -8.28 -11.27 16.29
C ILE A 159 -9.66 -11.12 15.66
N TYR A 160 -9.91 -10.02 14.94
CA TYR A 160 -11.17 -9.80 14.23
C TYR A 160 -11.45 -10.95 13.25
N ASP A 161 -10.47 -11.26 12.38
CA ASP A 161 -10.57 -12.31 11.37
C ASP A 161 -10.80 -13.71 11.93
N LEU A 162 -10.24 -14.01 13.10
CA LEU A 162 -10.40 -15.31 13.74
C LEU A 162 -11.75 -15.45 14.46
N ARG A 163 -12.32 -14.35 14.95
CA ARG A 163 -13.42 -14.37 15.93
C ARG A 163 -14.76 -13.89 15.37
N HIS A 164 -14.77 -13.09 14.30
CA HIS A 164 -15.99 -12.53 13.75
C HIS A 164 -16.51 -13.39 12.59
N PRO A 165 -17.73 -13.95 12.69
CA PRO A 165 -18.30 -14.78 11.62
C PRO A 165 -18.43 -14.08 10.27
N GLU A 166 -18.66 -12.76 10.30
CA GLU A 166 -18.80 -11.92 9.10
C GLU A 166 -17.46 -11.43 8.52
N SER A 167 -16.32 -11.78 9.14
CA SER A 167 -15.03 -11.44 8.54
C SER A 167 -14.89 -12.12 7.19
N VAL A 168 -14.30 -11.40 6.22
CA VAL A 168 -13.91 -11.98 4.95
C VAL A 168 -12.90 -13.12 5.08
N ALA A 169 -12.21 -13.24 6.22
CA ALA A 169 -11.33 -14.38 6.48
C ALA A 169 -12.11 -15.70 6.65
N ASN A 170 -13.38 -15.63 7.09
CA ASN A 170 -14.24 -16.80 7.24
C ASN A 170 -14.66 -17.33 5.86
N PRO A 171 -14.34 -18.58 5.48
CA PRO A 171 -14.64 -19.13 4.15
C PRO A 171 -16.11 -19.02 3.74
N GLU A 172 -17.03 -19.09 4.71
CA GLU A 172 -18.48 -19.02 4.51
C GLU A 172 -19.00 -17.62 4.18
N THR A 173 -18.22 -16.56 4.48
CA THR A 173 -18.56 -15.19 4.07
C THR A 173 -18.44 -15.07 2.56
N HIS A 174 -19.50 -14.62 1.89
CA HIS A 174 -19.49 -14.40 0.45
C HIS A 174 -18.54 -13.27 0.05
N LEU A 175 -17.84 -13.44 -1.08
CA LEU A 175 -17.05 -12.42 -1.73
C LEU A 175 -17.53 -12.30 -3.19
N ASP A 176 -17.80 -11.08 -3.64
CA ASP A 176 -18.22 -10.85 -5.04
C ASP A 176 -17.06 -11.14 -5.99
N HIS A 177 -15.82 -10.94 -5.52
CA HIS A 177 -14.59 -11.26 -6.25
C HIS A 177 -13.51 -11.79 -5.28
N PRO A 178 -12.72 -12.82 -5.63
CA PRO A 178 -11.72 -13.41 -4.70
C PRO A 178 -10.68 -12.41 -4.16
N LEU A 179 -10.33 -11.39 -4.95
CA LEU A 179 -9.38 -10.34 -4.53
C LEU A 179 -9.93 -9.40 -3.45
N GLU A 180 -11.23 -9.38 -3.19
CA GLU A 180 -11.82 -8.60 -2.09
C GLU A 180 -11.31 -9.04 -0.73
N LEU A 181 -10.83 -10.29 -0.62
CA LEU A 181 -10.14 -10.83 0.54
C LEU A 181 -8.98 -9.94 1.01
N MET A 182 -8.26 -9.28 0.08
CA MET A 182 -7.16 -8.37 0.39
C MET A 182 -7.58 -6.91 0.42
N MET A 183 -8.75 -6.56 -0.13
CA MET A 183 -9.26 -5.19 -0.14
C MET A 183 -9.87 -4.82 1.21
N LYS A 184 -10.65 -5.74 1.81
CA LYS A 184 -11.29 -5.54 3.10
C LYS A 184 -10.25 -5.62 4.21
N GLY A 185 -10.24 -4.64 5.12
CA GLY A 185 -9.24 -4.57 6.19
C GLY A 185 -7.85 -4.07 5.77
N ALA A 186 -7.67 -3.69 4.49
CA ALA A 186 -6.39 -3.18 4.01
C ALA A 186 -5.96 -1.89 4.72
N ASN A 187 -4.84 -1.95 5.45
CA ASN A 187 -4.15 -0.76 5.95
C ASN A 187 -2.91 -0.46 5.11
N HIS A 188 -3.12 0.25 4.00
CA HIS A 188 -2.06 0.62 3.07
C HIS A 188 -1.40 1.97 3.40
N GLY A 189 -1.66 2.55 4.59
CA GLY A 189 -1.07 3.83 5.02
C GLY A 189 -1.30 5.01 4.07
N GLY A 190 -2.42 5.03 3.33
CA GLY A 190 -2.71 6.07 2.33
C GLY A 190 -2.15 5.80 0.93
N LEU A 191 -1.25 4.82 0.76
CA LEU A 191 -0.53 4.56 -0.48
C LEU A 191 -1.42 4.30 -1.72
N TRP A 192 -2.59 3.67 -1.57
CA TRP A 192 -3.50 3.46 -2.69
C TRP A 192 -4.24 4.72 -3.15
N ARG A 193 -4.37 5.73 -2.27
CA ARG A 193 -5.15 6.94 -2.52
C ARG A 193 -4.29 8.14 -2.90
N VAL A 194 -3.00 7.92 -3.18
CA VAL A 194 -2.08 8.99 -3.62
C VAL A 194 -2.47 9.51 -5.01
N ALA A 195 -2.15 10.77 -5.29
CA ALA A 195 -2.47 11.41 -6.58
C ALA A 195 -1.62 10.91 -7.75
N TYR A 196 -0.40 10.43 -7.47
CA TYR A 196 0.60 10.05 -8.46
C TYR A 196 0.90 8.57 -8.38
N LEU A 197 1.34 7.98 -9.49
CA LEU A 197 1.83 6.62 -9.50
C LEU A 197 2.99 6.47 -8.50
N ALA A 198 2.86 5.57 -7.52
CA ALA A 198 3.74 5.48 -6.36
C ALA A 198 5.22 5.34 -6.74
N ARG A 199 5.54 4.49 -7.71
CA ARG A 199 6.91 4.30 -8.24
C ARG A 199 7.56 5.56 -8.85
N THR A 200 6.76 6.58 -9.17
CA THR A 200 7.25 7.87 -9.70
C THR A 200 7.18 9.00 -8.68
N ALA A 201 6.67 8.73 -7.48
CA ALA A 201 6.54 9.71 -6.41
C ALA A 201 7.46 9.37 -5.23
N LEU A 202 7.54 8.10 -4.85
CA LEU A 202 8.32 7.64 -3.71
C LEU A 202 9.84 7.84 -3.86
N PRO A 203 10.48 7.66 -5.04
CA PRO A 203 11.90 7.97 -5.14
C PRO A 203 12.16 9.48 -5.03
N PHE A 204 11.22 10.33 -5.46
CA PHE A 204 11.29 11.77 -5.18
C PHE A 204 11.13 12.05 -3.68
N ALA A 205 10.23 11.35 -2.99
CA ALA A 205 10.09 11.43 -1.54
C ALA A 205 11.41 11.11 -0.82
N ALA A 206 12.14 10.09 -1.29
CA ALA A 206 13.45 9.72 -0.76
C ALA A 206 14.50 10.82 -0.97
N LEU A 207 14.57 11.39 -2.19
CA LEU A 207 15.47 12.51 -2.47
C LEU A 207 15.16 13.73 -1.61
N TYR A 208 13.87 14.07 -1.48
CA TYR A 208 13.41 15.18 -0.65
C TYR A 208 13.71 14.93 0.84
N GLY A 209 13.43 13.72 1.35
CA GLY A 209 13.71 13.34 2.73
C GLY A 209 15.20 13.41 3.06
N PHE A 210 16.05 12.94 2.14
CA PHE A 210 17.51 13.01 2.30
C PHE A 210 18.02 14.45 2.26
N ALA A 211 17.52 15.26 1.33
CA ALA A 211 17.85 16.68 1.27
C ALA A 211 17.44 17.41 2.54
N ASN A 212 16.23 17.16 3.06
CA ASN A 212 15.74 17.81 4.28
C ASN A 212 16.48 17.36 5.56
N GLU A 213 16.97 16.11 5.61
CA GLU A 213 17.80 15.62 6.72
C GLU A 213 19.19 16.28 6.74
N LYS A 214 19.80 16.51 5.56
CA LYS A 214 21.14 17.12 5.45
C LYS A 214 21.14 18.64 5.37
N LEU A 215 20.08 19.22 4.82
CA LEU A 215 19.86 20.65 4.64
C LEU A 215 18.48 20.93 5.22
N PRO A 216 18.36 21.48 6.44
CA PRO A 216 17.05 21.73 7.03
C PRO A 216 16.37 22.91 6.30
N ILE A 217 15.82 22.65 5.12
CA ILE A 217 15.22 23.63 4.20
C ILE A 217 14.08 24.38 4.92
N LYS A 218 13.35 23.70 5.83
CA LYS A 218 12.36 24.34 6.72
C LYS A 218 12.98 25.35 7.70
N GLN A 219 14.17 25.09 8.25
CA GLN A 219 14.86 26.04 9.14
C GLN A 219 15.44 27.22 8.37
N MET A 220 15.89 27.02 7.13
CA MET A 220 16.35 28.13 6.27
C MET A 220 15.19 29.03 5.83
N LEU A 221 14.07 28.46 5.34
CA LEU A 221 12.90 29.26 4.93
C LEU A 221 12.22 29.98 6.11
N GLY A 222 12.31 29.43 7.32
CA GLY A 222 11.86 30.12 8.54
C GLY A 222 12.70 31.35 8.92
N LYS A 223 13.97 31.42 8.50
CA LYS A 223 14.84 32.58 8.73
C LYS A 223 14.61 33.74 7.74
N PHE A 224 13.99 33.48 6.59
CA PHE A 224 13.64 34.52 5.60
C PHE A 224 12.22 35.10 5.78
N LYS A 225 11.50 34.71 6.84
CA LYS A 225 10.20 35.27 7.23
C LYS A 225 10.30 36.27 8.40
N LYS A 226 11.45 36.95 8.56
CA LYS A 226 11.57 38.13 9.43
C LYS A 226 11.64 39.39 8.58
#